data_AF-A0A1H9Q0Q3-F1
#
_entry.id   AF-A0A1H9Q0Q3-F1
#
_cell.length_a   1.000
_cell.length_b   1.000
_cell.length_c   1.000
_cell.angle_alpha   90.00
_cell.angle_beta   90.00
_cell.angle_gamma   90.00
#
_symmetry.space_group_name_H-M   'P 1'
#
loop_
_entity.id
_entity.type
_entity.pdbx_description
1 polymer ?
#
loop_
_entity_poly.entity_id
_entity_poly.type
_entity_poly.pdbx_seq_one_letter_code
_entity_poly.pdbx_strand_id
1 'polypeptide(L)'
;MPRPVTTRVVQDPSDGFRFLPHLETEPPDLRVSFDVLGGGRIRARISGTSVPAIHGSEHKADLIARSDDVHAEAARLCELWRTWFVEFQPTDDRRRALGSRWRPYATNADLSGEPEEQLRLAIARLARSGESLLFNTLLRGDDVRTEMFRTYLRSALSQEGLRVRFDSDLHLPWPMLCIAQESTASAATLDALFSRFLGHRHQIEHTADAYTWVGPPCTAHEQPKVSLNHDARLGRGTRADEVAKVLAEGTECTVRTTYEELVRDFAESALDEQVMYFWCHGEFKDNKPEPHVPVIRLTDGTEIDGYELRTLLAPRRDTDFRPFVLLNACHAGVSGASVARAFLGRVLIENGAQGVLGPLISMPQAFAAEYALEFVTRYLRGNATAGGIAHELAQHFAAQYRNPLGFAYGLQGGMDTRLELTNGEKI
;
A
#
# COMPACT_ATOMS: atom_id res chain seq x y z
N MET A 1 60.85 2.28 -11.36
CA MET A 1 59.84 2.08 -10.29
C MET A 1 58.92 3.30 -10.27
N PRO A 2 57.61 3.17 -10.49
CA PRO A 2 56.71 4.31 -10.43
C PRO A 2 56.50 4.72 -8.97
N ARG A 3 56.71 6.01 -8.67
CA ARG A 3 56.44 6.59 -7.34
C ARG A 3 54.92 6.69 -7.15
N PRO A 4 54.37 6.26 -6.00
CA PRO A 4 52.96 6.44 -5.71
C PRO A 4 52.68 7.95 -5.56
N VAL A 5 51.70 8.43 -6.31
CA VAL A 5 51.16 9.78 -6.15
C VAL A 5 50.21 9.72 -4.95
N THR A 6 50.58 10.37 -3.85
CA THR A 6 49.74 10.48 -2.66
C THR A 6 48.68 11.55 -2.93
N THR A 7 47.53 11.14 -3.45
CA THR A 7 46.39 12.04 -3.64
C THR A 7 45.75 12.32 -2.28
N ARG A 8 45.95 13.52 -1.74
CA ARG A 8 45.22 14.01 -0.58
C ARG A 8 43.99 14.75 -1.08
N VAL A 9 42.81 14.18 -0.89
CA VAL A 9 41.53 14.85 -1.17
C VAL A 9 41.37 15.95 -0.12
N VAL A 10 41.51 17.22 -0.54
CA VAL A 10 41.46 18.39 0.36
C VAL A 10 40.02 18.90 0.54
N GLN A 11 39.12 18.53 -0.37
CA GLN A 11 37.68 18.74 -0.28
C GLN A 11 36.98 17.53 -0.90
N ASP A 12 36.10 16.89 -0.13
CA ASP A 12 35.17 15.88 -0.61
C ASP A 12 33.77 16.52 -0.74
N PRO A 13 33.44 17.12 -1.90
CA PRO A 13 32.11 17.68 -2.12
C PRO A 13 31.01 16.60 -2.20
N SER A 14 31.36 15.31 -2.16
CA SER A 14 30.41 14.20 -2.14
C SER A 14 30.01 13.77 -0.72
N ASP A 15 30.73 14.23 0.31
CA ASP A 15 30.59 13.79 1.70
C ASP A 15 30.47 12.24 1.80
N GLY A 16 31.31 11.53 1.02
CA GLY A 16 31.28 10.07 0.90
C GLY A 16 30.06 9.46 0.22
N PHE A 17 29.33 10.17 -0.64
CA PHE A 17 28.01 9.78 -1.17
C PHE A 17 27.00 9.48 -0.05
N ARG A 18 27.19 10.03 1.15
CA ARG A 18 26.28 9.88 2.29
C ARG A 18 25.17 10.92 2.27
N PHE A 19 24.70 11.34 1.09
CA PHE A 19 23.59 12.28 0.93
C PHE A 19 22.22 11.74 1.40
N LEU A 20 22.20 10.64 2.17
CA LEU A 20 21.02 10.10 2.85
C LEU A 20 21.28 9.89 4.37
N PRO A 21 21.78 10.88 5.15
CA PRO A 21 22.09 10.63 6.56
C PRO A 21 20.85 10.47 7.45
N HIS A 22 19.66 10.89 6.99
CA HIS A 22 18.41 10.89 7.76
C HIS A 22 17.45 9.76 7.39
N LEU A 23 17.73 8.99 6.33
CA LEU A 23 16.97 7.80 5.99
C LEU A 23 17.96 6.63 5.95
N GLU A 24 18.16 5.98 7.09
CA GLU A 24 18.74 4.63 7.13
C GLU A 24 17.78 3.68 6.39
N THR A 25 17.81 3.70 5.05
CA THR A 25 17.00 2.78 4.25
C THR A 25 17.72 1.44 4.16
N GLU A 26 17.07 0.39 4.65
CA GLU A 26 17.53 -0.97 4.43
C GLU A 26 17.21 -1.35 2.97
N PRO A 27 18.18 -1.85 2.19
CA PRO A 27 17.91 -2.25 0.82
C PRO A 27 16.85 -3.37 0.78
N PRO A 28 15.95 -3.40 -0.21
CA PRO A 28 15.01 -4.49 -0.36
C PRO A 28 15.74 -5.79 -0.68
N ASP A 29 15.31 -6.91 -0.10
CA ASP A 29 15.81 -8.26 -0.41
C ASP A 29 15.46 -8.66 -1.85
N LEU A 30 14.34 -8.12 -2.35
CA LEU A 30 13.81 -8.39 -3.67
C LEU A 30 13.27 -7.11 -4.30
N ARG A 31 13.79 -6.74 -5.47
CA ARG A 31 13.22 -5.73 -6.35
C ARG A 31 12.67 -6.40 -7.60
N VAL A 32 11.42 -6.12 -7.92
CA VAL A 32 10.75 -6.61 -9.12
C VAL A 32 10.19 -5.42 -9.88
N SER A 33 10.64 -5.20 -11.11
CA SER A 33 10.12 -4.13 -11.96
C SER A 33 9.25 -4.67 -13.08
N PHE A 34 8.14 -3.99 -13.38
CA PHE A 34 7.30 -4.27 -14.55
C PHE A 34 7.00 -2.98 -15.29
N ASP A 35 7.73 -2.74 -16.37
CA ASP A 35 7.64 -1.54 -17.20
C ASP A 35 6.62 -1.77 -18.32
N VAL A 36 5.65 -0.86 -18.49
CA VAL A 36 4.68 -0.93 -19.59
C VAL A 36 5.21 -0.17 -20.80
N LEU A 37 5.63 -0.93 -21.82
CA LEU A 37 6.16 -0.43 -23.08
C LEU A 37 5.04 -0.15 -24.09
N GLY A 38 5.38 0.57 -25.17
CA GLY A 38 4.47 0.86 -26.28
C GLY A 38 3.77 -0.39 -26.82
N GLY A 39 2.45 -0.27 -27.02
CA GLY A 39 1.57 -1.37 -27.43
C GLY A 39 1.15 -2.30 -26.27
N GLY A 40 1.20 -1.82 -25.03
CA GLY A 40 0.79 -2.56 -23.83
C GLY A 40 1.68 -3.76 -23.51
N ARG A 41 2.91 -3.79 -24.04
CA ARG A 41 3.88 -4.87 -23.80
C ARG A 41 4.52 -4.66 -22.44
N ILE A 42 4.80 -5.73 -21.71
CA ILE A 42 5.36 -5.64 -20.36
C ILE A 42 6.80 -6.17 -20.38
N ARG A 43 7.73 -5.40 -19.84
CA ARG A 43 9.10 -5.86 -19.56
C ARG A 43 9.27 -6.06 -18.06
N ALA A 44 9.66 -7.28 -17.68
CA ALA A 44 9.91 -7.65 -16.31
C ALA A 44 11.42 -7.66 -15.99
N ARG A 45 11.79 -7.15 -14.81
CA ARG A 45 13.16 -7.17 -14.29
C ARG A 45 13.14 -7.61 -12.83
N ILE A 46 14.13 -8.38 -12.41
CA ILE A 46 14.26 -8.84 -11.02
C ILE A 46 15.71 -8.80 -10.56
N SER A 47 15.92 -8.27 -9.36
CA SER A 47 17.22 -8.11 -8.72
C SER A 47 17.07 -8.13 -7.19
N GLY A 48 18.18 -8.30 -6.45
CA GLY A 48 18.18 -8.37 -4.99
C GLY A 48 19.01 -9.52 -4.46
N THR A 49 19.16 -9.59 -3.14
CA THR A 49 19.91 -10.64 -2.43
C THR A 49 19.18 -11.99 -2.43
N SER A 50 17.86 -11.98 -2.61
CA SER A 50 17.01 -13.18 -2.62
C SER A 50 17.01 -13.96 -3.95
N VAL A 51 17.69 -13.46 -4.99
CA VAL A 51 17.77 -14.10 -6.31
C VAL A 51 19.23 -14.37 -6.71
N PRO A 52 19.52 -15.41 -7.53
CA PRO A 52 20.89 -15.70 -7.95
C PRO A 52 21.52 -14.51 -8.69
N ALA A 53 22.72 -14.11 -8.25
CA ALA A 53 23.49 -13.08 -8.92
C ALA A 53 23.99 -13.58 -10.28
N ILE A 54 23.57 -12.94 -11.37
CA ILE A 54 24.25 -13.09 -12.66
C ILE A 54 25.38 -12.06 -12.68
N HIS A 55 26.56 -12.44 -13.17
CA HIS A 55 27.75 -11.59 -13.32
C HIS A 55 27.45 -10.21 -13.96
N GLY A 56 27.03 -9.25 -13.13
CA GLY A 56 26.77 -7.86 -13.51
C GLY A 56 25.44 -7.56 -14.23
N SER A 57 24.43 -8.45 -14.23
CA SER A 57 23.16 -8.15 -14.90
C SER A 57 21.92 -8.57 -14.10
N GLU A 58 20.86 -7.74 -14.19
CA GLU A 58 19.52 -8.08 -13.71
C GLU A 58 18.91 -9.17 -14.60
N HIS A 59 18.09 -10.06 -14.03
CA HIS A 59 17.30 -11.00 -14.83
C HIS A 59 16.18 -10.23 -15.53
N LYS A 60 16.01 -10.42 -16.86
CA LYS A 60 15.02 -9.68 -17.66
C LYS A 60 14.22 -10.61 -18.57
N ALA A 61 12.93 -10.36 -18.68
CA ALA A 61 12.02 -11.04 -19.60
C ALA A 61 11.05 -10.06 -20.25
N ASP A 62 10.78 -10.25 -21.55
CA ASP A 62 9.70 -9.54 -22.25
C ASP A 62 8.47 -10.46 -22.20
N LEU A 63 7.45 -10.06 -21.45
CA LEU A 63 6.30 -10.91 -21.16
C LEU A 63 5.30 -10.93 -22.33
N ILE A 64 4.64 -12.07 -22.52
CA ILE A 64 3.56 -12.24 -23.51
C ILE A 64 2.26 -11.55 -23.05
N ALA A 65 2.09 -11.37 -21.74
CA ALA A 65 0.98 -10.65 -21.14
C ALA A 65 0.86 -9.21 -21.66
N ARG A 66 -0.38 -8.73 -21.72
CA ARG A 66 -0.70 -7.34 -22.07
C ARG A 66 -1.16 -6.60 -20.84
N SER A 67 -0.80 -5.32 -20.72
CA SER A 67 -1.21 -4.46 -19.60
C SER A 67 -2.72 -4.52 -19.36
N ASP A 68 -3.52 -4.46 -20.43
CA ASP A 68 -4.97 -4.40 -20.34
C ASP A 68 -5.57 -5.71 -19.81
N ASP A 69 -5.04 -6.86 -20.25
CA ASP A 69 -5.42 -8.19 -19.73
C ASP A 69 -5.11 -8.28 -18.22
N VAL A 70 -3.93 -7.79 -17.82
CA VAL A 70 -3.47 -7.81 -16.43
C VAL A 70 -4.32 -6.88 -15.56
N HIS A 71 -4.62 -5.66 -16.02
CA HIS A 71 -5.48 -4.73 -15.29
C HIS A 71 -6.92 -5.26 -15.16
N ALA A 72 -7.47 -5.85 -16.22
CA ALA A 72 -8.81 -6.44 -16.18
C ALA A 72 -8.88 -7.56 -15.13
N GLU A 73 -7.85 -8.40 -15.06
CA GLU A 73 -7.76 -9.47 -14.07
C GLU A 73 -7.51 -8.96 -12.65
N ALA A 74 -6.74 -7.88 -12.48
CA ALA A 74 -6.57 -7.19 -11.19
C ALA A 74 -7.88 -6.59 -10.69
N ALA A 75 -8.64 -5.91 -11.57
CA ALA A 75 -9.96 -5.38 -11.24
C ALA A 75 -10.91 -6.51 -10.84
N ARG A 76 -10.89 -7.65 -11.56
CA ARG A 76 -11.66 -8.84 -11.22
C ARG A 76 -11.28 -9.38 -9.83
N LEU A 77 -10.00 -9.43 -9.49
CA LEU A 77 -9.54 -9.84 -8.16
C LEU A 77 -10.12 -8.91 -7.08
N CYS A 78 -9.96 -7.59 -7.21
CA CYS A 78 -10.52 -6.62 -6.25
C CYS A 78 -12.05 -6.76 -6.11
N GLU A 79 -12.75 -7.00 -7.22
CA GLU A 79 -14.20 -7.23 -7.21
C GLU A 79 -14.60 -8.52 -6.48
N LEU A 80 -13.81 -9.59 -6.63
CA LEU A 80 -14.02 -10.83 -5.86
C LEU A 80 -13.87 -10.57 -4.36
N TRP A 81 -12.85 -9.83 -3.94
CA TRP A 81 -12.66 -9.46 -2.53
C TRP A 81 -13.85 -8.65 -1.99
N ARG A 82 -14.32 -7.66 -2.76
CA ARG A 82 -15.51 -6.86 -2.45
C ARG A 82 -16.74 -7.74 -2.27
N THR A 83 -16.99 -8.64 -3.22
CA THR A 83 -18.12 -9.58 -3.18
C THR A 83 -18.08 -10.46 -1.92
N TRP A 84 -16.91 -10.99 -1.57
CA TRP A 84 -16.79 -12.00 -0.51
C TRP A 84 -16.62 -11.45 0.91
N PHE A 85 -16.14 -10.22 1.08
CA PHE A 85 -15.87 -9.65 2.40
C PHE A 85 -16.55 -8.30 2.69
N VAL A 86 -17.10 -7.65 1.67
CA VAL A 86 -17.79 -6.35 1.83
C VAL A 86 -19.29 -6.50 1.61
N GLU A 87 -19.67 -7.23 0.56
CA GLU A 87 -21.08 -7.41 0.18
C GLU A 87 -21.67 -8.75 0.57
N PHE A 88 -20.85 -9.62 1.15
CA PHE A 88 -21.25 -10.98 1.47
C PHE A 88 -22.47 -11.00 2.39
N GLN A 89 -23.53 -11.65 1.93
CA GLN A 89 -24.76 -11.82 2.70
C GLN A 89 -25.04 -13.31 2.86
N PRO A 90 -24.99 -13.87 4.08
CA PRO A 90 -25.33 -15.27 4.29
C PRO A 90 -26.82 -15.51 3.96
N THR A 91 -27.09 -16.68 3.39
CA THR A 91 -28.43 -17.09 2.97
C THR A 91 -28.84 -18.42 3.63
N ASP A 92 -30.14 -18.61 3.83
CA ASP A 92 -30.71 -19.88 4.30
C ASP A 92 -30.72 -20.96 3.19
N ASP A 93 -31.17 -22.18 3.51
CA ASP A 93 -31.29 -23.28 2.53
C ASP A 93 -32.22 -22.94 1.34
N ARG A 94 -33.06 -21.91 1.49
CA ARG A 94 -33.95 -21.38 0.45
C ARG A 94 -33.37 -20.16 -0.26
N ARG A 95 -32.07 -19.88 -0.07
CA ARG A 95 -31.32 -18.72 -0.61
C ARG A 95 -31.88 -17.36 -0.19
N ARG A 96 -32.60 -17.28 0.92
CA ARG A 96 -33.09 -16.00 1.46
C ARG A 96 -32.03 -15.43 2.40
N ALA A 97 -31.79 -14.12 2.30
CA ALA A 97 -30.87 -13.44 3.19
C ALA A 97 -31.29 -13.63 4.65
N LEU A 98 -30.32 -14.05 5.48
CA LEU A 98 -30.53 -14.13 6.93
C LEU A 98 -30.53 -12.71 7.50
N GLY A 99 -31.73 -12.13 7.67
CA GLY A 99 -31.88 -10.74 8.12
C GLY A 99 -31.25 -10.43 9.48
N SER A 100 -31.08 -11.44 10.35
CA SER A 100 -30.36 -11.32 11.63
C SER A 100 -28.84 -11.20 11.48
N ARG A 101 -28.29 -11.44 10.29
CA ARG A 101 -26.85 -11.44 9.99
C ARG A 101 -26.57 -10.64 8.73
N TRP A 102 -26.88 -9.34 8.78
CA TRP A 102 -26.60 -8.43 7.66
C TRP A 102 -25.11 -8.20 7.52
N ARG A 103 -24.53 -8.58 6.36
CA ARG A 103 -23.12 -8.37 6.00
C ARG A 103 -22.11 -8.58 7.14
N PRO A 104 -22.03 -9.78 7.73
CA PRO A 104 -21.27 -10.02 8.96
C PRO A 104 -19.79 -9.62 8.85
N TYR A 105 -19.19 -9.80 7.68
CA TYR A 105 -17.77 -9.48 7.45
C TYR A 105 -17.51 -7.98 7.24
N ALA A 106 -18.55 -7.20 6.93
CA ALA A 106 -18.44 -5.75 6.80
C ALA A 106 -18.73 -5.02 8.10
N THR A 107 -19.50 -5.65 9.01
CA THR A 107 -19.90 -5.06 10.29
C THR A 107 -18.89 -5.31 11.41
N ASN A 108 -18.09 -6.38 11.32
CA ASN A 108 -17.14 -6.77 12.35
C ASN A 108 -15.73 -6.90 11.79
N ALA A 109 -14.73 -6.38 12.51
CA ALA A 109 -13.32 -6.61 12.19
C ALA A 109 -12.87 -8.02 12.64
N ASP A 110 -13.38 -8.50 13.78
CA ASP A 110 -13.13 -9.85 14.29
C ASP A 110 -14.14 -10.86 13.73
N LEU A 111 -13.64 -11.78 12.91
CA LEU A 111 -14.38 -12.88 12.28
C LEU A 111 -14.13 -14.22 12.99
N SER A 112 -13.51 -14.23 14.18
CA SER A 112 -13.24 -15.46 14.94
C SER A 112 -14.51 -16.25 15.27
N GLY A 113 -15.63 -15.55 15.48
CA GLY A 113 -16.96 -16.14 15.71
C GLY A 113 -17.70 -16.60 14.45
N GLU A 114 -17.16 -16.38 13.26
CA GLU A 114 -17.78 -16.75 11.99
C GLU A 114 -17.51 -18.22 11.61
N PRO A 115 -18.39 -18.87 10.82
CA PRO A 115 -18.19 -20.26 10.42
C PRO A 115 -16.89 -20.47 9.63
N GLU A 116 -15.95 -21.19 10.23
CA GLU A 116 -14.60 -21.39 9.66
C GLU A 116 -14.62 -22.01 8.26
N GLU A 117 -15.51 -22.98 8.01
CA GLU A 117 -15.65 -23.63 6.71
C GLU A 117 -15.99 -22.61 5.59
N GLN A 118 -16.86 -21.66 5.90
CA GLN A 118 -17.27 -20.61 4.95
C GLN A 118 -16.12 -19.64 4.67
N LEU A 119 -15.39 -19.23 5.71
CA LEU A 119 -14.18 -18.41 5.57
C LEU A 119 -13.13 -19.13 4.73
N ARG A 120 -12.86 -20.41 5.01
CA ARG A 120 -11.90 -21.23 4.25
C ARG A 120 -12.26 -21.28 2.77
N LEU A 121 -13.54 -21.51 2.44
CA LEU A 121 -14.00 -21.54 1.05
C LEU A 121 -13.78 -20.20 0.34
N ALA A 122 -14.12 -19.10 1.00
CA ALA A 122 -13.94 -17.75 0.48
C ALA A 122 -12.45 -17.45 0.24
N ILE A 123 -11.61 -17.64 1.26
CA ILE A 123 -10.17 -17.36 1.22
C ILE A 123 -9.47 -18.25 0.19
N ALA A 124 -9.82 -19.55 0.11
CA ALA A 124 -9.26 -20.44 -0.89
C ALA A 124 -9.59 -19.99 -2.33
N ARG A 125 -10.77 -19.40 -2.54
CA ARG A 125 -11.14 -18.82 -3.84
C ARG A 125 -10.35 -17.55 -4.14
N LEU A 126 -10.18 -16.66 -3.16
CA LEU A 126 -9.36 -15.46 -3.31
C LEU A 126 -7.90 -15.82 -3.60
N ALA A 127 -7.34 -16.79 -2.87
CA ALA A 127 -5.96 -17.25 -3.05
C ALA A 127 -5.72 -17.81 -4.45
N ARG A 128 -6.64 -18.65 -4.96
CA ARG A 128 -6.57 -19.15 -6.36
C ARG A 128 -6.64 -18.01 -7.38
N SER A 129 -7.45 -16.99 -7.13
CA SER A 129 -7.56 -15.84 -8.04
C SER A 129 -6.30 -14.97 -8.02
N GLY A 130 -5.71 -14.73 -6.84
CA GLY A 130 -4.45 -13.99 -6.71
C GLY A 130 -3.27 -14.73 -7.34
N GLU A 131 -3.21 -16.06 -7.18
CA GLU A 131 -2.24 -16.92 -7.86
C GLU A 131 -2.40 -16.89 -9.38
N SER A 132 -3.64 -16.97 -9.86
CA SER A 132 -3.95 -16.93 -11.29
C SER A 132 -3.53 -15.61 -11.92
N LEU A 133 -3.81 -14.47 -11.28
CA LEU A 133 -3.35 -13.17 -11.75
C LEU A 133 -1.82 -13.13 -11.89
N LEU A 134 -1.09 -13.59 -10.87
CA LEU A 134 0.37 -13.55 -10.88
C LEU A 134 0.97 -14.50 -11.94
N PHE A 135 0.60 -15.78 -11.94
CA PHE A 135 1.30 -16.79 -12.74
C PHE A 135 0.62 -17.13 -14.07
N ASN A 136 -0.70 -17.08 -14.15
CA ASN A 136 -1.45 -17.48 -15.35
C ASN A 136 -1.80 -16.29 -16.25
N THR A 137 -1.81 -15.07 -15.70
CA THR A 137 -2.09 -13.84 -16.46
C THR A 137 -0.83 -13.02 -16.69
N LEU A 138 -0.19 -12.50 -15.62
CA LEU A 138 0.98 -11.62 -15.74
C LEU A 138 2.20 -12.37 -16.27
N LEU A 139 2.60 -13.46 -15.63
CA LEU A 139 3.80 -14.20 -15.99
C LEU A 139 3.53 -15.30 -17.02
N ARG A 140 2.44 -15.23 -17.79
CA ARG A 140 2.06 -16.26 -18.77
C ARG A 140 3.08 -16.42 -19.90
N GLY A 141 3.20 -17.63 -20.44
CA GLY A 141 4.07 -17.95 -21.56
C GLY A 141 5.11 -19.03 -21.23
N ASP A 142 5.56 -19.74 -22.26
CA ASP A 142 6.46 -20.89 -22.13
C ASP A 142 7.83 -20.63 -22.78
N ASP A 143 8.14 -19.37 -23.14
CA ASP A 143 9.46 -19.03 -23.60
C ASP A 143 10.48 -19.15 -22.46
N VAL A 144 11.71 -19.55 -22.82
CA VAL A 144 12.76 -19.88 -21.85
C VAL A 144 13.05 -18.71 -20.89
N ARG A 145 12.97 -17.45 -21.35
CA ARG A 145 13.28 -16.30 -20.49
C ARG A 145 12.16 -16.05 -19.48
N THR A 146 10.91 -16.10 -19.92
CA THR A 146 9.75 -15.97 -19.03
C THR A 146 9.71 -17.12 -18.01
N GLU A 147 9.99 -18.36 -18.43
CA GLU A 147 10.00 -19.50 -17.51
C GLU A 147 11.12 -19.41 -16.47
N MET A 148 12.33 -19.00 -16.88
CA MET A 148 13.42 -18.72 -15.94
C MET A 148 13.07 -17.59 -14.96
N PHE A 149 12.54 -16.48 -15.47
CA PHE A 149 12.10 -15.36 -14.64
C PHE A 149 11.04 -15.80 -13.62
N ARG A 150 10.02 -16.52 -14.08
CA ARG A 150 8.94 -17.08 -13.25
C ARG A 150 9.50 -18.01 -12.17
N THR A 151 10.45 -18.86 -12.53
CA THR A 151 11.11 -19.79 -11.60
C THR A 151 11.86 -19.03 -10.50
N TYR A 152 12.69 -18.04 -10.86
CA TYR A 152 13.42 -17.25 -9.87
C TYR A 152 12.52 -16.42 -8.98
N LEU A 153 11.50 -15.77 -9.54
CA LEU A 153 10.55 -15.00 -8.76
C LEU A 153 9.76 -15.89 -7.81
N ARG A 154 9.29 -17.06 -8.26
CA ARG A 154 8.61 -18.03 -7.40
C ARG A 154 9.52 -18.54 -6.29
N SER A 155 10.79 -18.83 -6.61
CA SER A 155 11.78 -19.28 -5.63
C SER A 155 12.00 -18.22 -4.55
N ALA A 156 12.17 -16.95 -4.95
CA ALA A 156 12.35 -15.85 -4.00
C ALA A 156 11.10 -15.65 -3.12
N LEU A 157 9.92 -15.50 -3.72
CA LEU A 157 8.65 -15.28 -3.01
C LEU A 157 8.19 -16.50 -2.18
N SER A 158 8.80 -17.68 -2.35
CA SER A 158 8.52 -18.83 -1.48
C SER A 158 9.19 -18.71 -0.10
N GLN A 159 10.16 -17.82 0.06
CA GLN A 159 10.75 -17.48 1.37
C GLN A 159 9.73 -16.69 2.22
N GLU A 160 10.12 -16.29 3.43
CA GLU A 160 9.31 -15.48 4.34
C GLU A 160 10.13 -14.32 4.86
N GLY A 161 9.46 -13.25 5.29
CA GLY A 161 10.08 -12.08 5.91
C GLY A 161 10.85 -11.17 4.93
N LEU A 162 10.81 -11.43 3.62
CA LEU A 162 11.46 -10.56 2.64
C LEU A 162 10.88 -9.15 2.63
N ARG A 163 11.75 -8.18 2.39
CA ARG A 163 11.42 -6.80 2.00
C ARG A 163 11.34 -6.72 0.48
N VAL A 164 10.12 -6.64 -0.04
CA VAL A 164 9.85 -6.72 -1.48
C VAL A 164 9.39 -5.36 -2.00
N ARG A 165 10.15 -4.82 -2.96
CA ARG A 165 9.77 -3.62 -3.71
C ARG A 165 9.29 -4.01 -5.09
N PHE A 166 8.04 -3.68 -5.39
CA PHE A 166 7.53 -3.70 -6.75
C PHE A 166 7.68 -2.31 -7.37
N ASP A 167 8.32 -2.22 -8.52
CA ASP A 167 8.52 -0.97 -9.25
C ASP A 167 7.82 -1.09 -10.60
N SER A 168 6.55 -0.71 -10.65
CA SER A 168 5.67 -1.15 -11.72
C SER A 168 4.66 -0.10 -12.16
N ASP A 169 4.47 0.02 -13.46
CA ASP A 169 3.40 0.84 -14.05
C ASP A 169 2.01 0.18 -13.96
N LEU A 170 1.94 -1.08 -13.52
CA LEU A 170 0.71 -1.88 -13.55
C LEU A 170 -0.20 -1.65 -12.32
N HIS A 171 0.32 -1.08 -11.23
CA HIS A 171 -0.44 -0.81 -10.01
C HIS A 171 -1.27 -2.00 -9.50
N LEU A 172 -0.65 -3.18 -9.42
CA LEU A 172 -1.34 -4.41 -8.98
C LEU A 172 -1.52 -4.44 -7.46
N PRO A 173 -2.54 -5.15 -6.96
CA PRO A 173 -2.75 -5.35 -5.53
C PRO A 173 -1.77 -6.41 -4.98
N TRP A 174 -0.48 -6.08 -4.97
CA TRP A 174 0.62 -7.01 -4.64
C TRP A 174 0.39 -7.82 -3.36
N PRO A 175 -0.05 -7.24 -2.23
CA PRO A 175 -0.24 -8.01 -1.01
C PRO A 175 -1.39 -9.05 -1.10
N MET A 176 -2.33 -8.85 -2.03
CA MET A 176 -3.46 -9.76 -2.30
C MET A 176 -3.09 -10.90 -3.27
N LEU A 177 -1.94 -10.83 -3.95
CA LEU A 177 -1.47 -11.91 -4.83
C LEU A 177 -0.98 -13.10 -4.00
N CYS A 178 -0.93 -14.27 -4.63
CA CYS A 178 -0.59 -15.51 -3.93
C CYS A 178 0.47 -16.33 -4.65
N ILE A 179 1.23 -17.07 -3.86
CA ILE A 179 2.06 -18.17 -4.35
C ILE A 179 1.27 -19.49 -4.37
N ALA A 180 1.60 -20.33 -5.35
CA ALA A 180 1.19 -21.72 -5.38
C ALA A 180 1.84 -22.44 -4.19
N GLN A 181 1.06 -23.17 -3.40
CA GLN A 181 1.59 -24.18 -2.48
C GLN A 181 1.05 -25.54 -2.90
N GLU A 182 1.87 -26.59 -2.80
CA GLU A 182 1.54 -27.95 -3.26
C GLU A 182 0.39 -28.62 -2.47
N SER A 183 -0.13 -27.98 -1.42
CA SER A 183 -1.20 -28.53 -0.61
C SER A 183 -2.54 -28.53 -1.36
N THR A 184 -3.15 -29.71 -1.48
CA THR A 184 -4.49 -29.87 -2.06
C THR A 184 -5.50 -28.97 -1.33
N ALA A 185 -6.07 -28.01 -2.07
CA ALA A 185 -6.86 -26.91 -1.54
C ALA A 185 -8.12 -27.31 -0.74
N SER A 186 -8.55 -28.57 -0.77
CA SER A 186 -9.72 -29.06 -0.04
C SER A 186 -9.46 -29.30 1.46
N ALA A 187 -8.20 -29.45 1.89
CA ALA A 187 -7.86 -29.76 3.29
C ALA A 187 -7.08 -28.65 4.03
N ALA A 188 -6.59 -27.61 3.36
CA ALA A 188 -5.73 -26.58 3.93
C ALA A 188 -6.40 -25.72 5.04
N THR A 189 -5.78 -25.64 6.23
CA THR A 189 -6.19 -24.76 7.35
C THR A 189 -6.28 -23.29 6.93
N LEU A 190 -7.00 -22.45 7.71
CA LEU A 190 -7.03 -21.01 7.47
C LEU A 190 -5.62 -20.42 7.44
N ASP A 191 -4.78 -20.76 8.41
CA ASP A 191 -3.39 -20.31 8.47
C ASP A 191 -2.59 -20.72 7.23
N ALA A 192 -2.77 -21.96 6.77
CA ALA A 192 -2.14 -22.43 5.54
C ALA A 192 -2.60 -21.60 4.34
N LEU A 193 -3.90 -21.27 4.25
CA LEU A 193 -4.42 -20.42 3.18
C LEU A 193 -3.90 -18.97 3.27
N PHE A 194 -3.85 -18.38 4.46
CA PHE A 194 -3.31 -17.03 4.69
C PHE A 194 -1.83 -16.94 4.34
N SER A 195 -1.05 -17.97 4.66
CA SER A 195 0.38 -18.04 4.36
C SER A 195 0.72 -17.97 2.87
N ARG A 196 -0.28 -18.13 1.98
CA ARG A 196 -0.11 -18.04 0.53
C ARG A 196 -0.07 -16.61 0.02
N PHE A 197 -0.67 -15.66 0.74
CA PHE A 197 -0.75 -14.26 0.32
C PHE A 197 0.59 -13.57 0.50
N LEU A 198 1.03 -12.79 -0.48
CA LEU A 198 2.30 -12.08 -0.38
C LEU A 198 2.31 -11.12 0.81
N GLY A 199 1.18 -10.45 1.11
CA GLY A 199 1.06 -9.55 2.26
C GLY A 199 1.14 -10.23 3.62
N HIS A 200 0.93 -11.54 3.69
CA HIS A 200 1.19 -12.32 4.90
C HIS A 200 2.68 -12.67 5.03
N ARG A 201 3.34 -12.93 3.91
CA ARG A 201 4.72 -13.45 3.88
C ARG A 201 5.78 -12.35 3.98
N HIS A 202 5.49 -11.15 3.48
CA HIS A 202 6.51 -10.16 3.16
C HIS A 202 6.08 -8.73 3.53
N GLN A 203 7.07 -7.88 3.79
CA GLN A 203 6.90 -6.43 3.73
C GLN A 203 6.89 -6.02 2.26
N ILE A 204 5.85 -5.32 1.82
CA ILE A 204 5.64 -4.99 0.41
C ILE A 204 5.40 -3.50 0.25
N GLU A 205 6.13 -2.88 -0.67
CA GLU A 205 5.82 -1.55 -1.17
C GLU A 205 5.77 -1.52 -2.70
N HIS A 206 5.03 -0.53 -3.22
CA HIS A 206 4.96 -0.22 -4.63
C HIS A 206 5.51 1.19 -4.90
N THR A 207 6.50 1.34 -5.78
CA THR A 207 7.17 2.64 -6.03
C THR A 207 6.85 3.30 -7.38
N ALA A 208 6.35 2.59 -8.40
CA ALA A 208 5.92 3.15 -9.72
C ALA A 208 6.82 4.27 -10.31
N ASP A 209 8.16 4.13 -10.22
CA ASP A 209 9.16 5.16 -10.55
C ASP A 209 9.05 6.51 -9.80
N ALA A 210 8.09 6.68 -8.89
CA ALA A 210 7.92 7.85 -8.05
C ALA A 210 8.77 7.70 -6.79
N TYR A 211 10.05 8.07 -6.88
CA TYR A 211 10.88 8.25 -5.69
C TYR A 211 10.60 9.62 -5.09
N THR A 212 10.37 9.66 -3.77
CA THR A 212 10.32 10.93 -3.04
C THR A 212 11.66 11.64 -3.22
N TRP A 213 11.63 12.89 -3.65
CA TRP A 213 12.83 13.72 -3.63
C TRP A 213 13.30 13.85 -2.19
N VAL A 214 14.46 13.27 -1.87
CA VAL A 214 15.09 13.40 -0.56
C VAL A 214 15.74 14.78 -0.48
N GLY A 215 14.94 15.79 -0.16
CA GLY A 215 15.51 17.09 0.25
C GLY A 215 16.02 17.05 1.71
N PRO A 216 16.33 18.21 2.30
CA PRO A 216 17.06 18.30 3.57
C PRO A 216 16.36 17.56 4.72
N PRO A 217 17.10 17.17 5.77
CA PRO A 217 16.50 16.56 6.96
C PRO A 217 15.39 17.46 7.50
N CYS A 218 14.23 16.86 7.84
CA CYS A 218 13.19 17.58 8.54
C CYS A 218 13.70 18.08 9.88
N THR A 219 13.24 19.25 10.30
CA THR A 219 13.45 19.71 11.68
C THR A 219 12.82 18.71 12.62
N ALA A 220 13.61 18.14 13.51
CA ALA A 220 13.09 17.23 14.51
C ALA A 220 12.13 17.99 15.44
N HIS A 221 10.95 17.42 15.69
CA HIS A 221 9.92 18.03 16.54
C HIS A 221 9.96 17.50 17.97
N GLU A 222 9.67 18.37 18.94
CA GLU A 222 9.42 17.98 20.34
C GLU A 222 8.12 17.15 20.48
N GLN A 223 7.11 17.49 19.68
CA GLN A 223 5.85 16.75 19.58
C GLN A 223 5.52 16.47 18.10
N PRO A 224 5.01 15.28 17.76
CA PRO A 224 4.65 14.97 16.39
C PRO A 224 3.58 15.91 15.86
N LYS A 225 3.79 16.46 14.67
CA LYS A 225 2.77 17.24 13.95
C LYS A 225 1.96 16.31 13.07
N VAL A 226 0.65 16.24 13.31
CA VAL A 226 -0.24 15.30 12.61
C VAL A 226 -1.52 15.99 12.17
N SER A 227 -2.22 15.42 11.19
CA SER A 227 -3.56 15.87 10.83
C SER A 227 -4.59 14.76 10.70
N LEU A 228 -5.83 15.14 11.04
CA LEU A 228 -7.05 14.38 10.80
C LEU A 228 -7.90 15.14 9.79
N ASN A 229 -8.03 14.59 8.59
CA ASN A 229 -8.81 15.14 7.49
C ASN A 229 -10.03 14.23 7.27
N HIS A 230 -11.22 14.63 7.73
CA HIS A 230 -12.33 13.67 7.81
C HIS A 230 -13.72 14.22 7.51
N ASP A 231 -14.61 13.29 7.14
CA ASP A 231 -16.06 13.51 7.20
C ASP A 231 -16.56 13.14 8.60
N ALA A 232 -16.96 14.15 9.38
CA ALA A 232 -17.43 13.99 10.76
C ALA A 232 -18.75 13.21 10.88
N ARG A 233 -19.43 12.93 9.75
CA ARG A 233 -20.65 12.11 9.70
C ARG A 233 -20.34 10.62 9.62
N LEU A 234 -19.12 10.24 9.27
CA LEU A 234 -18.67 8.85 9.17
C LEU A 234 -18.27 8.27 10.54
N GLY A 235 -18.16 6.94 10.60
CA GLY A 235 -17.57 6.26 11.76
C GLY A 235 -18.50 6.04 12.96
N ARG A 236 -19.80 6.35 12.85
CA ARG A 236 -20.77 6.01 13.89
C ARG A 236 -20.77 4.49 14.12
N GLY A 237 -20.48 4.07 15.35
CA GLY A 237 -20.43 2.65 15.72
C GLY A 237 -19.16 1.93 15.27
N THR A 238 -18.11 2.67 14.88
CA THR A 238 -16.77 2.13 14.63
C THR A 238 -15.77 2.75 15.61
N ARG A 239 -14.50 2.36 15.52
CA ARG A 239 -13.41 2.88 16.36
C ARG A 239 -12.79 4.19 15.83
N ALA A 240 -13.43 4.89 14.89
CA ALA A 240 -12.89 6.11 14.29
C ALA A 240 -12.62 7.21 15.33
N ASP A 241 -13.50 7.34 16.34
CA ASP A 241 -13.32 8.29 17.45
C ASP A 241 -12.07 7.96 18.30
N GLU A 242 -11.70 6.69 18.41
CA GLU A 242 -10.48 6.28 19.11
C GLU A 242 -9.24 6.65 18.30
N VAL A 243 -9.28 6.55 16.96
CA VAL A 243 -8.19 7.03 16.09
C VAL A 243 -7.99 8.53 16.28
N ALA A 244 -9.08 9.31 16.30
CA ALA A 244 -9.01 10.75 16.54
C ALA A 244 -8.41 11.10 17.91
N LYS A 245 -8.72 10.33 18.96
CA LYS A 245 -8.11 10.49 20.29
C LYS A 245 -6.61 10.20 20.25
N VAL A 246 -6.20 9.08 19.68
CA VAL A 246 -4.77 8.73 19.55
C VAL A 246 -4.01 9.77 18.74
N LEU A 247 -4.61 10.31 17.68
CA LEU A 247 -4.02 11.40 16.90
C LEU A 247 -3.93 12.73 17.65
N ALA A 248 -4.69 12.95 18.71
CA ALA A 248 -4.66 14.18 19.52
C ALA A 248 -3.84 14.04 20.81
N GLU A 249 -3.61 12.81 21.27
CA GLU A 249 -2.87 12.51 22.49
C GLU A 249 -1.35 12.58 22.23
N GLY A 250 -0.70 13.60 22.80
CA GLY A 250 0.77 13.73 22.75
C GLY A 250 1.33 14.25 21.43
N THR A 251 0.48 14.85 20.59
CA THR A 251 0.81 15.39 19.26
C THR A 251 0.25 16.81 19.10
N GLU A 252 0.78 17.55 18.13
CA GLU A 252 0.15 18.75 17.60
C GLU A 252 -0.79 18.33 16.46
N CYS A 253 -2.08 18.17 16.78
CA CYS A 253 -3.09 17.64 15.86
C CYS A 253 -3.92 18.74 15.20
N THR A 254 -3.85 18.85 13.87
CA THR A 254 -4.72 19.71 13.07
C THR A 254 -5.91 18.91 12.53
N VAL A 255 -7.13 19.35 12.85
CA VAL A 255 -8.36 18.72 12.33
C VAL A 255 -8.94 19.55 11.21
N ARG A 256 -9.24 18.89 10.08
CA ARG A 256 -9.87 19.49 8.90
C ARG A 256 -11.10 18.70 8.50
N THR A 257 -12.19 19.41 8.27
CA THR A 257 -13.50 18.85 7.94
C THR A 257 -14.08 19.38 6.65
N THR A 258 -13.53 20.45 6.08
CA THR A 258 -13.99 21.01 4.79
C THR A 258 -12.86 21.14 3.78
N TYR A 259 -13.24 21.24 2.51
CA TYR A 259 -12.33 21.50 1.41
C TYR A 259 -11.53 22.78 1.61
N GLU A 260 -12.17 23.88 2.02
CA GLU A 260 -11.51 25.17 2.17
C GLU A 260 -10.43 25.15 3.24
N GLU A 261 -10.64 24.42 4.34
CA GLU A 261 -9.64 24.21 5.39
C GLU A 261 -8.42 23.47 4.85
N LEU A 262 -8.65 22.39 4.08
CA LEU A 262 -7.56 21.61 3.48
C LEU A 262 -6.77 22.42 2.45
N VAL A 263 -7.46 23.13 1.56
CA VAL A 263 -6.85 23.95 0.51
C VAL A 263 -6.07 25.12 1.08
N ARG A 264 -6.61 25.80 2.10
CA ARG A 264 -5.91 26.89 2.79
C ARG A 264 -4.55 26.41 3.32
N ASP A 265 -4.53 25.30 4.04
CA ASP A 265 -3.32 24.79 4.66
C ASP A 265 -2.37 24.16 3.60
N PHE A 266 -2.92 23.55 2.55
CA PHE A 266 -2.14 23.16 1.36
C PHE A 266 -1.59 24.34 0.55
N ALA A 267 -2.02 25.58 0.80
CA ALA A 267 -1.40 26.77 0.22
C ALA A 267 -0.27 27.34 1.11
N GLU A 268 -0.10 26.88 2.35
CA GLU A 268 0.65 27.63 3.38
C GLU A 268 2.20 27.63 3.36
N SER A 269 2.98 27.15 2.40
CA SER A 269 4.47 27.01 2.48
C SER A 269 5.08 26.22 3.67
N ALA A 270 4.62 26.37 4.92
CA ALA A 270 5.14 25.78 6.16
C ALA A 270 4.33 24.57 6.66
N LEU A 271 3.62 23.88 5.75
CA LEU A 271 2.88 22.66 6.09
C LEU A 271 3.86 21.52 6.34
N ASP A 272 4.15 21.30 7.61
CA ASP A 272 5.20 20.43 8.13
C ASP A 272 4.57 19.37 9.03
N GLU A 273 3.66 18.59 8.43
CA GLU A 273 3.00 17.47 9.10
C GLU A 273 3.79 16.19 8.83
N GLN A 274 4.06 15.42 9.88
CA GLN A 274 4.75 14.12 9.79
C GLN A 274 3.77 12.99 9.44
N VAL A 275 2.50 13.13 9.83
CA VAL A 275 1.44 12.17 9.52
C VAL A 275 0.17 12.88 9.08
N MET A 276 -0.39 12.47 7.94
CA MET A 276 -1.73 12.89 7.50
C MET A 276 -2.66 11.70 7.48
N TYR A 277 -3.71 11.72 8.29
CA TYR A 277 -4.78 10.73 8.26
C TYR A 277 -6.01 11.28 7.55
N PHE A 278 -6.50 10.54 6.56
CA PHE A 278 -7.75 10.83 5.87
C PHE A 278 -8.80 9.77 6.24
N TRP A 279 -9.90 10.19 6.85
CA TRP A 279 -11.07 9.34 7.16
C TRP A 279 -12.30 9.90 6.43
N CYS A 280 -12.46 9.52 5.17
CA CYS A 280 -13.39 10.21 4.29
C CYS A 280 -14.01 9.29 3.24
N HIS A 281 -14.97 9.83 2.49
CA HIS A 281 -15.54 9.12 1.36
C HIS A 281 -14.55 9.07 0.21
N GLY A 282 -14.51 7.94 -0.51
CA GLY A 282 -13.80 7.81 -1.78
C GLY A 282 -14.74 7.18 -2.81
N GLU A 283 -14.82 7.77 -4.00
CA GLU A 283 -15.64 7.25 -5.09
C GLU A 283 -14.99 7.49 -6.45
N PHE A 284 -15.37 6.68 -7.44
CA PHE A 284 -15.04 6.93 -8.84
C PHE A 284 -16.13 7.79 -9.46
N LYS A 285 -15.77 8.98 -9.92
CA LYS A 285 -16.68 9.86 -10.63
C LYS A 285 -16.66 9.59 -12.13
N ASP A 286 -17.83 9.46 -12.74
CA ASP A 286 -18.02 9.42 -14.20
C ASP A 286 -17.43 10.68 -14.84
N ASN A 287 -16.47 10.49 -15.76
CA ASN A 287 -15.79 11.59 -16.44
C ASN A 287 -15.76 11.40 -17.97
N LYS A 288 -16.88 10.96 -18.55
CA LYS A 288 -16.95 10.63 -19.99
C LYS A 288 -16.70 11.87 -20.87
N PRO A 289 -15.94 11.75 -21.98
CA PRO A 289 -15.42 10.52 -22.60
C PRO A 289 -14.16 9.96 -21.95
N GLU A 290 -13.63 10.60 -20.92
CA GLU A 290 -12.44 10.16 -20.23
C GLU A 290 -12.73 9.05 -19.18
N PRO A 291 -11.69 8.35 -18.71
CA PRO A 291 -11.82 7.38 -17.61
C PRO A 291 -12.29 8.04 -16.31
N HIS A 292 -13.02 7.28 -15.49
CA HIS A 292 -13.46 7.71 -14.17
C HIS A 292 -12.27 8.20 -13.32
N VAL A 293 -12.51 9.24 -12.51
CA VAL A 293 -11.49 9.85 -11.64
C VAL A 293 -11.81 9.52 -10.18
N PRO A 294 -10.84 9.03 -9.39
CA PRO A 294 -11.04 8.85 -7.95
C PRO A 294 -11.09 10.24 -7.27
N VAL A 295 -12.15 10.47 -6.51
CA VAL A 295 -12.34 11.69 -5.72
C VAL A 295 -12.55 11.34 -4.26
N ILE A 296 -12.08 12.21 -3.36
CA ILE A 296 -12.44 12.17 -1.95
C ILE A 296 -13.35 13.34 -1.58
N ARG A 297 -14.12 13.17 -0.50
CA ARG A 297 -14.99 14.21 0.05
C ARG A 297 -14.90 14.26 1.57
N LEU A 298 -14.73 15.46 2.11
CA LEU A 298 -14.81 15.72 3.55
C LEU A 298 -16.28 15.99 3.97
N THR A 299 -16.49 16.62 5.13
CA THR A 299 -17.82 16.84 5.72
C THR A 299 -18.71 17.74 4.84
N ASP A 300 -18.13 18.74 4.19
CA ASP A 300 -18.83 19.65 3.28
C ASP A 300 -19.30 18.97 1.98
N GLY A 301 -18.75 17.80 1.65
CA GLY A 301 -19.12 17.04 0.46
C GLY A 301 -18.48 17.55 -0.84
N THR A 302 -17.60 18.54 -0.76
CA THR A 302 -16.84 19.06 -1.91
C THR A 302 -15.86 17.99 -2.38
N GLU A 303 -15.84 17.75 -3.70
CA GLU A 303 -14.98 16.73 -4.31
C GLU A 303 -13.55 17.24 -4.46
N ILE A 304 -12.60 16.35 -4.17
CA ILE A 304 -11.16 16.61 -4.31
C ILE A 304 -10.56 15.48 -5.11
N ASP A 305 -9.93 15.82 -6.24
CA ASP A 305 -9.27 14.85 -7.11
C ASP A 305 -7.75 15.05 -7.14
N GLY A 306 -7.04 14.11 -7.78
CA GLY A 306 -5.59 14.19 -7.88
C GLY A 306 -5.05 15.29 -8.80
N TYR A 307 -5.84 15.82 -9.74
CA TYR A 307 -5.43 16.95 -10.58
C TYR A 307 -5.45 18.25 -9.78
N GLU A 308 -6.48 18.41 -8.97
CA GLU A 308 -6.61 19.52 -8.04
C GLU A 308 -5.50 19.48 -6.98
N LEU A 309 -5.30 18.35 -6.31
CA LEU A 309 -4.19 18.19 -5.36
C LEU A 309 -2.83 18.48 -6.00
N ARG A 310 -2.61 18.02 -7.24
CA ARG A 310 -1.37 18.31 -7.98
C ARG A 310 -1.19 19.82 -8.19
N THR A 311 -2.27 20.54 -8.47
CA THR A 311 -2.24 21.99 -8.66
C THR A 311 -1.94 22.71 -7.35
N LEU A 312 -2.58 22.29 -6.26
CA LEU A 312 -2.38 22.85 -4.92
C LEU A 312 -0.96 22.63 -4.40
N LEU A 313 -0.39 21.45 -4.66
CA LEU A 313 0.93 21.07 -4.18
C LEU A 313 2.08 21.43 -5.12
N ALA A 314 1.81 21.82 -6.37
CA ALA A 314 2.86 22.16 -7.35
C ALA A 314 3.89 23.22 -6.85
N PRO A 315 3.52 24.26 -6.09
CA PRO A 315 4.48 25.22 -5.54
C PRO A 315 5.41 24.65 -4.47
N ARG A 316 5.18 23.41 -4.00
CA ARG A 316 5.79 22.83 -2.79
C ARG A 316 6.96 21.88 -3.03
N ARG A 317 7.43 21.74 -4.28
CA ARG A 317 8.52 20.80 -4.63
C ARG A 317 9.81 21.00 -3.84
N ASP A 318 10.02 22.20 -3.29
CA ASP A 318 11.20 22.58 -2.50
C ASP A 318 10.86 22.86 -1.01
N THR A 319 9.75 22.32 -0.48
CA THR A 319 9.30 22.55 0.92
C THR A 319 9.50 21.33 1.82
N ASP A 320 9.23 21.51 3.12
CA ASP A 320 9.29 20.47 4.16
C ASP A 320 8.08 19.51 4.14
N PHE A 321 7.19 19.59 3.15
CA PHE A 321 6.03 18.70 3.01
C PHE A 321 6.47 17.25 2.80
N ARG A 322 6.50 16.47 3.89
CA ARG A 322 6.93 15.06 3.90
C ARG A 322 6.09 14.17 4.82
N PRO A 323 4.76 14.26 4.79
CA PRO A 323 3.96 13.37 5.62
C PRO A 323 4.06 11.94 5.13
N PHE A 324 3.95 11.01 6.07
CA PHE A 324 3.37 9.71 5.78
C PHE A 324 1.84 9.84 5.76
N VAL A 325 1.20 9.36 4.69
CA VAL A 325 -0.26 9.53 4.52
C VAL A 325 -0.98 8.20 4.70
N LEU A 326 -1.92 8.14 5.64
CA LEU A 326 -2.89 7.06 5.75
C LEU A 326 -4.20 7.50 5.11
N LEU A 327 -4.48 7.01 3.90
CA LEU A 327 -5.62 7.39 3.09
C LEU A 327 -6.75 6.36 3.24
N ASN A 328 -7.50 6.43 4.34
CA ASN A 328 -8.71 5.61 4.55
C ASN A 328 -9.91 6.21 3.81
N ALA A 329 -9.87 6.12 2.49
CA ALA A 329 -11.00 6.36 1.61
C ALA A 329 -11.19 5.15 0.69
N CYS A 330 -12.44 4.80 0.36
CA CYS A 330 -12.70 3.67 -0.52
C CYS A 330 -11.98 3.86 -1.87
N HIS A 331 -11.33 2.79 -2.37
CA HIS A 331 -10.55 2.80 -3.62
C HIS A 331 -9.32 3.73 -3.64
N ALA A 332 -8.91 4.29 -2.50
CA ALA A 332 -7.76 5.17 -2.41
C ALA A 332 -6.44 4.57 -2.94
N GLY A 333 -6.26 3.26 -2.84
CA GLY A 333 -5.08 2.54 -3.34
C GLY A 333 -5.22 1.96 -4.75
N VAL A 334 -6.34 2.19 -5.45
CA VAL A 334 -6.58 1.58 -6.78
C VAL A 334 -6.28 2.59 -7.88
N SER A 335 -5.32 2.26 -8.75
CA SER A 335 -5.24 2.89 -10.06
C SER A 335 -6.38 2.36 -10.92
N GLY A 336 -7.26 3.23 -11.41
CA GLY A 336 -8.22 2.83 -12.45
C GLY A 336 -7.49 2.25 -13.66
N ALA A 337 -8.19 1.50 -14.52
CA ALA A 337 -7.62 0.77 -15.67
C ALA A 337 -6.84 1.63 -16.71
N SER A 338 -6.63 2.92 -16.47
CA SER A 338 -5.82 3.81 -17.28
C SER A 338 -4.53 4.18 -16.53
N VAL A 339 -3.41 3.68 -17.06
CA VAL A 339 -2.02 3.95 -16.64
C VAL A 339 -1.68 5.45 -16.59
N ALA A 340 -2.53 6.31 -17.16
CA ALA A 340 -2.21 7.72 -17.41
C ALA A 340 -2.59 8.72 -16.30
N ARG A 341 -3.14 8.33 -15.14
CA ARG A 341 -3.80 9.34 -14.26
C ARG A 341 -3.48 9.30 -12.77
N ALA A 342 -3.41 10.53 -12.26
CA ALA A 342 -3.17 11.02 -10.91
C ALA A 342 -4.19 10.48 -9.88
N PHE A 343 -4.12 9.20 -9.48
CA PHE A 343 -4.81 8.80 -8.26
C PHE A 343 -4.10 9.43 -7.04
N LEU A 344 -4.87 9.74 -6.01
CA LEU A 344 -4.47 10.63 -4.91
C LEU A 344 -3.13 10.23 -4.27
N GLY A 345 -2.90 8.93 -4.04
CA GLY A 345 -1.66 8.44 -3.46
C GLY A 345 -0.41 8.78 -4.28
N ARG A 346 -0.46 8.57 -5.61
CA ARG A 346 0.64 8.95 -6.51
C ARG A 346 0.91 10.45 -6.50
N VAL A 347 -0.14 11.27 -6.49
CA VAL A 347 -0.01 12.72 -6.45
C VAL A 347 0.68 13.19 -5.17
N LEU A 348 0.30 12.62 -4.03
CA LEU A 348 0.92 12.95 -2.75
C LEU A 348 2.41 12.62 -2.76
N ILE A 349 2.80 11.45 -3.26
CA ILE A 349 4.22 11.03 -3.34
C ILE A 349 5.00 11.91 -4.32
N GLU A 350 4.46 12.17 -5.51
CA GLU A 350 5.07 13.06 -6.52
C GLU A 350 5.27 14.50 -6.00
N ASN A 351 4.58 14.89 -4.93
CA ASN A 351 4.69 16.21 -4.30
C ASN A 351 5.34 16.19 -2.90
N GLY A 352 5.95 15.09 -2.47
CA GLY A 352 6.83 15.05 -1.30
C GLY A 352 6.41 14.11 -0.18
N ALA A 353 5.21 13.52 -0.22
CA ALA A 353 4.82 12.52 0.79
C ALA A 353 5.81 11.35 0.80
N GLN A 354 6.18 10.89 1.99
CA GLN A 354 7.18 9.84 2.16
C GLN A 354 6.63 8.44 1.86
N GLY A 355 5.32 8.28 1.93
CA GLY A 355 4.60 7.06 1.62
C GLY A 355 3.10 7.26 1.77
N VAL A 356 2.33 6.42 1.11
CA VAL A 356 0.87 6.41 1.20
C VAL A 356 0.39 4.99 1.45
N LEU A 357 -0.34 4.80 2.55
CA LEU A 357 -1.02 3.55 2.86
C LEU A 357 -2.52 3.71 2.65
N GLY A 358 -3.14 2.82 1.89
CA GLY A 358 -4.59 2.90 1.65
C GLY A 358 -5.20 1.58 1.19
N PRO A 359 -6.52 1.44 1.28
CA PRO A 359 -7.22 0.24 0.86
C PRO A 359 -7.27 0.12 -0.67
N LEU A 360 -7.07 -1.10 -1.16
CA LEU A 360 -7.11 -1.53 -2.56
C LEU A 360 -8.52 -1.95 -3.01
N ILE A 361 -9.50 -1.89 -2.11
CA ILE A 361 -10.92 -2.20 -2.36
C ILE A 361 -11.81 -1.20 -1.62
N SER A 362 -13.13 -1.29 -1.80
CA SER A 362 -14.10 -0.56 -0.96
C SER A 362 -14.10 -1.15 0.46
N MET A 363 -13.24 -0.65 1.34
CA MET A 363 -13.02 -1.24 2.65
C MET A 363 -14.24 -1.03 3.59
N PRO A 364 -14.69 -2.05 4.34
CA PRO A 364 -15.72 -1.86 5.36
C PRO A 364 -15.25 -0.90 6.46
N GLN A 365 -16.12 0.02 6.88
CA GLN A 365 -15.76 1.04 7.87
C GLN A 365 -15.33 0.44 9.22
N ALA A 366 -15.98 -0.65 9.67
CA ALA A 366 -15.62 -1.31 10.91
C ALA A 366 -14.16 -1.80 10.88
N PHE A 367 -13.77 -2.50 9.81
CA PHE A 367 -12.39 -2.96 9.63
C PHE A 367 -11.41 -1.79 9.42
N ALA A 368 -11.76 -0.80 8.58
CA ALA A 368 -10.88 0.32 8.28
C ALA A 368 -10.54 1.15 9.53
N ALA A 369 -11.51 1.32 10.44
CA ALA A 369 -11.30 2.01 11.72
C ALA A 369 -10.41 1.19 12.67
N GLU A 370 -10.65 -0.13 12.76
CA GLU A 370 -9.82 -1.05 13.56
C GLU A 370 -8.37 -1.05 13.09
N TYR A 371 -8.17 -1.19 11.77
CA TYR A 371 -6.86 -1.19 11.14
C TYR A 371 -6.13 0.14 11.36
N ALA A 372 -6.82 1.27 11.15
CA ALA A 372 -6.23 2.59 11.34
C ALA A 372 -5.83 2.84 12.80
N LEU A 373 -6.64 2.42 13.75
CA LEU A 373 -6.31 2.58 15.16
C LEU A 373 -5.02 1.83 15.51
N GLU A 374 -4.92 0.57 15.12
CA GLU A 374 -3.73 -0.24 15.35
C GLU A 374 -2.50 0.34 14.62
N PHE A 375 -2.67 0.79 13.37
CA PHE A 375 -1.59 1.39 12.59
C PHE A 375 -1.08 2.69 13.22
N VAL A 376 -1.97 3.65 13.45
CA VAL A 376 -1.62 4.98 13.99
C VAL A 376 -1.01 4.83 15.38
N THR A 377 -1.58 3.98 16.25
CA THR A 377 -1.03 3.73 17.59
C THR A 377 0.41 3.22 17.55
N ARG A 378 0.74 2.32 16.60
CA ARG A 378 2.11 1.80 16.46
C ARG A 378 3.04 2.81 15.79
N TYR A 379 2.56 3.50 14.75
CA TYR A 379 3.37 4.47 14.01
C TYR A 379 3.77 5.66 14.88
N LEU A 380 2.85 6.19 15.70
CA LEU A 380 3.13 7.31 16.60
C LEU A 380 4.09 6.96 17.76
N ARG A 381 4.36 5.68 18.03
CA ARG A 381 5.41 5.27 18.97
C ARG A 381 6.82 5.44 18.40
N GLY A 382 6.96 5.60 17.08
CA GLY A 382 8.26 5.84 16.41
C GLY A 382 9.24 4.67 16.42
N ASN A 383 8.83 3.49 16.89
CA ASN A 383 9.74 2.33 17.05
C ASN A 383 9.69 1.32 15.90
N ALA A 384 8.77 1.49 14.95
CA ALA A 384 8.58 0.59 13.82
C ALA A 384 8.37 1.39 12.53
N THR A 385 8.73 0.80 11.39
CA THR A 385 8.50 1.41 10.08
C THR A 385 7.07 1.13 9.59
N ALA A 386 6.56 1.95 8.67
CA ALA A 386 5.26 1.74 8.05
C ALA A 386 5.16 0.36 7.38
N GLY A 387 6.23 -0.10 6.71
CA GLY A 387 6.28 -1.41 6.09
C GLY A 387 6.20 -2.55 7.10
N GLY A 388 6.95 -2.44 8.21
CA GLY A 388 6.90 -3.40 9.31
C GLY A 388 5.50 -3.46 9.94
N ILE A 389 4.92 -2.30 10.27
CA ILE A 389 3.58 -2.22 10.85
C ILE A 389 2.53 -2.81 9.90
N ALA A 390 2.54 -2.45 8.61
CA ALA A 390 1.57 -2.98 7.64
C ALA A 390 1.65 -4.51 7.53
N HIS A 391 2.86 -5.08 7.50
CA HIS A 391 3.07 -6.53 7.47
C HIS A 391 2.60 -7.22 8.75
N GLU A 392 2.96 -6.69 9.92
CA GLU A 392 2.51 -7.22 11.21
C GLU A 392 0.99 -7.17 11.36
N LEU A 393 0.33 -6.09 10.91
CA LEU A 393 -1.12 -5.98 10.95
C LEU A 393 -1.78 -6.98 10.03
N ALA A 394 -1.26 -7.17 8.81
CA ALA A 394 -1.74 -8.19 7.89
C ALA A 394 -1.73 -9.59 8.52
N GLN A 395 -0.65 -9.94 9.24
CA GLN A 395 -0.57 -11.21 9.98
C GLN A 395 -1.49 -11.23 11.20
N HIS A 396 -1.55 -10.14 11.96
CA HIS A 396 -2.36 -10.04 13.18
C HIS A 396 -3.85 -10.24 12.88
N PHE A 397 -4.40 -9.52 11.90
CA PHE A 397 -5.81 -9.64 11.53
C PHE A 397 -6.14 -11.03 10.96
N ALA A 398 -5.21 -11.64 10.22
CA ALA A 398 -5.38 -13.00 9.73
C ALA A 398 -5.40 -14.02 10.89
N ALA A 399 -4.42 -13.97 11.79
CA ALA A 399 -4.25 -14.96 12.86
C ALA A 399 -5.25 -14.79 14.01
N GLN A 400 -5.47 -13.57 14.47
CA GLN A 400 -6.33 -13.30 15.64
C GLN A 400 -7.79 -13.18 15.25
N TYR A 401 -8.08 -12.46 14.16
CA TYR A 401 -9.44 -12.09 13.76
C TYR A 401 -9.98 -12.92 12.60
N ARG A 402 -9.20 -13.87 12.07
CA ARG A 402 -9.55 -14.67 10.88
C ARG A 402 -9.97 -13.78 9.69
N ASN A 403 -9.44 -12.56 9.62
CA ASN A 403 -9.87 -11.54 8.68
C ASN A 403 -8.75 -11.22 7.67
N PRO A 404 -8.92 -11.56 6.37
CA PRO A 404 -7.89 -11.31 5.36
C PRO A 404 -7.82 -9.86 4.89
N LEU A 405 -8.74 -8.98 5.33
CA LEU A 405 -8.83 -7.60 4.81
C LEU A 405 -7.56 -6.77 5.05
N GLY A 406 -6.68 -7.18 5.96
CA GLY A 406 -5.35 -6.59 6.11
C GLY A 406 -4.48 -6.71 4.84
N PHE A 407 -4.65 -7.77 4.04
CA PHE A 407 -3.96 -7.90 2.75
C PHE A 407 -4.50 -6.96 1.68
N ALA A 408 -5.66 -6.36 1.88
CA ALA A 408 -6.23 -5.39 0.95
C ALA A 408 -5.82 -3.94 1.28
N TYR A 409 -4.81 -3.75 2.13
CA TYR A 409 -4.09 -2.48 2.27
C TYR A 409 -2.80 -2.53 1.45
N GLY A 410 -2.59 -1.51 0.62
CA GLY A 410 -1.40 -1.35 -0.21
C GLY A 410 -0.57 -0.17 0.26
N LEU A 411 0.74 -0.39 0.38
CA LEU A 411 1.71 0.64 0.68
C LEU A 411 2.37 1.13 -0.62
N GLN A 412 2.15 2.39 -0.96
CA GLN A 412 2.79 3.07 -2.08
C GLN A 412 3.97 3.88 -1.54
N GLY A 413 5.18 3.38 -1.77
CA GLY A 413 6.42 3.90 -1.18
C GLY A 413 6.41 3.89 0.36
N GLY A 414 7.55 4.28 0.93
CA GLY A 414 7.67 4.55 2.35
C GLY A 414 7.72 3.34 3.27
N MET A 415 8.15 2.16 2.77
CA MET A 415 8.40 0.97 3.59
C MET A 415 9.28 1.25 4.82
N ASP A 416 10.22 2.17 4.68
CA ASP A 416 11.18 2.57 5.72
C ASP A 416 10.78 3.79 6.53
N THR A 417 9.63 4.39 6.21
CA THR A 417 9.17 5.58 6.93
C THR A 417 8.83 5.21 8.34
N ARG A 418 9.28 6.03 9.28
CA ARG A 418 8.95 5.94 10.69
C ARG A 418 8.85 7.36 11.21
N LEU A 419 8.10 7.53 12.30
CA LEU A 419 8.07 8.80 12.99
C LEU A 419 9.41 9.05 13.69
N GLU A 420 10.10 10.13 13.34
CA GLU A 420 11.31 10.57 14.03
C GLU A 420 10.94 11.53 15.18
N LEU A 421 11.40 11.20 16.39
CA LEU A 421 11.21 11.99 17.60
C LEU A 421 12.56 12.58 18.03
N THR A 422 12.57 13.85 18.48
CA THR A 422 13.77 14.54 18.99
C THR A 422 14.43 13.87 20.18
N ASN A 423 13.70 13.06 20.94
CA ASN A 423 14.22 12.35 22.09
C ASN A 423 14.90 11.05 21.67
N GLY A 424 16.16 11.18 21.28
CA GLY A 424 17.10 10.08 21.25
C GLY A 424 17.27 9.47 22.64
N GLU A 425 16.46 8.47 22.96
CA GLU A 425 16.93 7.32 23.72
C GLU A 425 16.68 6.08 22.86
N LYS A 426 17.78 5.54 22.32
CA LYS A 426 17.82 4.12 21.95
C LYS A 426 17.51 3.36 23.24
N ILE A 427 16.32 2.76 23.35
CA ILE A 427 16.03 1.76 24.37
C ILE A 427 16.75 0.47 23.99
#